data_AF-A0A0A6RI49-F1
#
_entry.id   AF-A0A0A6RI49-F1
#
_cell.length_a   1.000
_cell.length_b   1.000
_cell.length_c   1.000
_cell.angle_alpha   90.00
_cell.angle_beta   90.00
_cell.angle_gamma   90.00
#
_symmetry.space_group_name_H-M   'P 1'
#
loop_
_entity.id
_entity.type
_entity.pdbx_description
1 polymer ?
#
loop_
_entity_poly.entity_id
_entity_poly.type
_entity_poly.pdbx_seq_one_letter_code
_entity_poly.pdbx_strand_id
1 'polypeptide(L)'
;MLCHVSFTVNCKYSAGAGLQKNEFSAHDEGTMNLQTITITLPAPIYRRVKQRSQLMQRSVAEELVAVVIDYSQRDGLADDIEQELAQLDLLTDSELWQAAQITVSREKNEFMQELVEKQQRDGLTEEENQQAQLLSHSFNRVMLVRAKSAALLKKRGFDISPPETAK
;
A
#
# COMPACT_ATOMS: atom_id res chain seq x y z
N MET A 1 -22.59 -34.62 -0.61
CA MET A 1 -21.31 -35.14 -0.07
C MET A 1 -20.61 -33.97 0.62
N LEU A 2 -20.90 -33.77 1.91
CA LEU A 2 -20.40 -32.63 2.69
C LEU A 2 -19.11 -33.06 3.39
N CYS A 3 -17.99 -32.48 2.97
CA CYS A 3 -16.71 -32.71 3.61
C CYS A 3 -16.57 -31.71 4.78
N HIS A 4 -16.88 -32.16 5.99
CA HIS A 4 -16.59 -31.42 7.22
C HIS A 4 -15.09 -31.56 7.51
N VAL A 5 -14.35 -30.46 7.44
CA VAL A 5 -12.96 -30.41 7.90
C VAL A 5 -12.90 -29.42 9.05
N SER A 6 -12.91 -29.96 10.27
CA SER A 6 -12.66 -29.19 11.49
C SER A 6 -11.15 -29.02 11.66
N PHE A 7 -10.66 -27.78 11.68
CA PHE A 7 -9.29 -27.47 12.11
C PHE A 7 -9.36 -26.86 13.50
N THR A 8 -8.88 -27.60 14.50
CA THR A 8 -8.59 -27.08 15.83
C THR A 8 -7.15 -26.56 15.81
N VAL A 9 -6.97 -25.26 16.04
CA VAL A 9 -5.63 -24.68 16.22
C VAL A 9 -5.20 -24.98 17.66
N ASN A 10 -4.30 -25.94 17.81
CA ASN A 10 -3.66 -26.23 19.09
C ASN A 10 -2.34 -25.46 19.15
N CYS A 11 -2.38 -24.27 19.72
CA CYS A 11 -1.17 -23.50 19.98
C CYS A 11 -0.57 -23.99 21.30
N LYS A 12 0.33 -24.98 21.24
CA LYS A 12 1.20 -25.31 22.38
C LYS A 12 2.25 -24.21 22.50
N TYR A 13 2.04 -23.27 23.42
CA TYR A 13 3.12 -22.46 23.99
C TYR A 13 3.48 -23.05 25.35
N SER A 14 4.66 -23.67 25.41
CA SER A 14 5.28 -24.13 26.65
C SER A 14 6.17 -23.01 27.17
N ALA A 15 5.78 -22.37 28.28
CA ALA A 15 6.70 -21.59 29.09
C ALA A 15 6.31 -21.77 30.57
N GLY A 16 7.34 -22.07 31.37
CA GLY A 16 7.24 -22.64 32.71
C GLY A 16 6.69 -21.68 33.77
N ALA A 17 6.23 -22.31 34.85
CA ALA A 17 5.85 -21.69 36.10
C ALA A 17 7.01 -20.92 36.76
N GLY A 18 6.69 -19.80 37.40
CA GLY A 18 7.60 -19.06 38.28
C GLY A 18 6.95 -17.82 38.86
N LEU A 19 6.31 -17.96 40.03
CA LEU A 19 5.89 -16.86 40.89
C LEU A 19 7.13 -16.14 41.45
N GLN A 20 7.31 -14.84 41.16
CA GLN A 20 7.71 -13.88 42.20
C GLN A 20 7.51 -12.43 41.75
N LYS A 21 7.00 -11.66 42.71
CA LYS A 21 6.72 -10.22 42.69
C LYS A 21 7.92 -9.44 42.18
N ASN A 22 7.67 -8.41 41.38
CA ASN A 22 8.32 -7.11 41.56
C ASN A 22 7.52 -6.02 40.85
N GLU A 23 7.26 -5.00 41.66
CA GLU A 23 6.70 -3.69 41.34
C GLU A 23 7.71 -2.96 40.45
N PHE A 24 7.33 -2.66 39.21
CA PHE A 24 8.01 -1.66 38.38
C PHE A 24 6.99 -0.96 37.49
N SER A 25 6.75 0.31 37.79
CA SER A 25 5.85 1.20 37.08
C SER A 25 6.46 1.71 35.78
N ALA A 26 5.56 2.08 34.87
CA ALA A 26 5.76 2.80 33.61
C ALA A 26 6.26 1.96 32.43
N HIS A 27 5.33 1.57 31.55
CA HIS A 27 5.22 2.14 30.21
C HIS A 27 3.76 2.04 29.77
N ASP A 28 3.22 3.15 29.29
CA ASP A 28 1.95 3.20 28.54
C ASP A 28 2.17 2.46 27.22
N GLU A 29 2.03 1.14 27.24
CA GLU A 29 1.89 0.36 26.03
C GLU A 29 0.44 0.53 25.55
N GLY A 30 0.27 1.34 24.50
CA GLY A 30 -0.96 1.40 23.73
C GLY A 30 -1.41 -0.03 23.44
N THR A 31 -2.42 -0.49 24.19
CA THR A 31 -2.80 -1.90 24.23
C THR A 31 -3.40 -2.21 22.86
N MET A 32 -2.65 -2.90 21.99
CA MET A 32 -3.21 -3.39 20.73
C MET A 32 -4.36 -4.35 21.08
N ASN A 33 -5.59 -3.83 21.02
CA ASN A 33 -6.79 -4.60 21.29
C ASN A 33 -7.02 -5.53 20.10
N LEU A 34 -6.46 -6.74 20.18
CA LEU A 34 -6.63 -7.76 19.16
C LEU A 34 -8.03 -8.38 19.27
N GLN A 35 -8.84 -8.20 18.23
CA GLN A 35 -10.16 -8.83 18.14
C GLN A 35 -10.15 -9.97 17.14
N THR A 36 -10.64 -11.13 17.58
CA THR A 36 -10.78 -12.30 16.71
C THR A 36 -12.16 -12.28 16.06
N ILE A 37 -12.19 -12.26 14.73
CA ILE A 37 -13.41 -12.38 13.95
C ILE A 37 -13.36 -13.65 13.10
N THR A 38 -14.51 -14.31 12.95
CA THR A 38 -14.67 -15.38 11.97
C THR A 38 -15.38 -14.81 10.75
N ILE A 39 -14.76 -14.88 9.59
CA ILE A 39 -15.35 -14.36 8.35
C ILE A 39 -15.64 -15.50 7.37
N THR A 40 -16.74 -15.38 6.66
CA THR A 40 -17.08 -16.30 5.56
C THR A 40 -16.73 -15.63 4.25
N LEU A 41 -15.76 -16.19 3.53
CA LEU A 41 -15.32 -15.66 2.24
C LEU A 41 -15.96 -16.45 1.08
N PRO A 42 -16.42 -15.79 0.01
CA PRO A 42 -16.74 -16.47 -1.22
C PRO A 42 -15.53 -17.29 -1.70
N ALA A 43 -15.76 -18.53 -2.14
CA ALA A 43 -14.73 -19.44 -2.65
C ALA A 43 -13.73 -18.81 -3.65
N PRO A 44 -14.12 -17.93 -4.60
CA PRO A 44 -13.14 -17.28 -5.48
C PRO A 44 -12.18 -16.35 -4.73
N ILE A 45 -12.66 -15.61 -3.73
CA ILE A 45 -11.84 -14.68 -2.93
C ILE A 45 -10.87 -15.47 -2.05
N TYR A 46 -11.36 -16.50 -1.35
CA TYR A 46 -10.52 -17.36 -0.54
C TYR A 46 -9.36 -17.97 -1.35
N ARG A 47 -9.64 -18.48 -2.56
CA ARG A 47 -8.60 -19.04 -3.44
C ARG A 47 -7.53 -18.01 -3.81
N ARG A 48 -7.93 -16.77 -4.10
CA ARG A 48 -6.99 -15.69 -4.43
C ARG A 48 -6.09 -15.33 -3.24
N VAL A 49 -6.67 -15.18 -2.04
CA VAL A 49 -5.89 -14.90 -0.82
C VAL A 49 -4.94 -16.07 -0.51
N LYS A 50 -5.41 -17.32 -0.64
CA LYS A 50 -4.58 -18.51 -0.44
C LYS A 50 -3.40 -18.60 -1.43
N GLN A 51 -3.62 -18.28 -2.69
CA GLN A 51 -2.56 -18.27 -3.70
C GLN A 51 -1.49 -17.21 -3.36
N ARG A 52 -1.92 -16.01 -2.97
CA ARG A 52 -1.01 -14.94 -2.54
C ARG A 52 -0.24 -15.33 -1.28
N SER A 53 -0.91 -15.92 -0.29
CA SER A 53 -0.26 -16.33 0.96
C SER A 53 0.85 -17.36 0.70
N GLN A 54 0.66 -18.27 -0.26
CA GLN A 54 1.69 -19.22 -0.69
C GLN A 54 2.89 -18.54 -1.37
N LEU A 55 2.64 -17.55 -2.24
CA LEU A 55 3.69 -16.78 -2.89
C LEU A 55 4.50 -15.97 -1.88
N MET A 56 3.82 -15.37 -0.90
CA MET A 56 4.43 -14.53 0.13
C MET A 56 4.97 -15.33 1.33
N GLN A 57 4.76 -16.65 1.34
CA GLN A 57 5.11 -17.56 2.45
C GLN A 57 4.51 -17.16 3.81
N ARG A 58 3.25 -16.71 3.80
CA ARG A 58 2.51 -16.27 4.99
C ARG A 58 1.23 -17.08 5.17
N SER A 59 0.65 -17.01 6.37
CA SER A 59 -0.66 -17.60 6.59
C SER A 59 -1.75 -16.86 5.82
N VAL A 60 -2.87 -17.55 5.54
CA VAL A 60 -4.04 -16.93 4.88
C VAL A 60 -4.60 -15.78 5.72
N ALA A 61 -4.54 -15.89 7.05
CA ALA A 61 -5.02 -14.85 7.96
C ALA A 61 -4.14 -13.59 7.90
N GLU A 62 -2.81 -13.74 7.92
CA GLU A 62 -1.88 -12.61 7.80
C GLU A 62 -2.00 -11.91 6.45
N GLU A 63 -2.13 -12.68 5.36
CA GLU A 63 -2.34 -12.09 4.02
C GLU A 63 -3.68 -11.34 3.95
N LEU A 64 -4.72 -11.87 4.57
CA LEU A 64 -6.02 -11.19 4.62
C LEU A 64 -5.95 -9.89 5.44
N VAL A 65 -5.26 -9.90 6.59
CA VAL A 65 -5.02 -8.68 7.39
C VAL A 65 -4.26 -7.66 6.57
N ALA A 66 -3.21 -8.07 5.85
CA ALA A 66 -2.45 -7.17 4.97
C ALA A 66 -3.33 -6.53 3.88
N VAL A 67 -4.25 -7.30 3.29
CA VAL A 67 -5.21 -6.78 2.30
C VAL A 67 -6.16 -5.76 2.93
N VAL A 68 -6.67 -6.01 4.14
CA VAL A 68 -7.58 -5.09 4.83
C VAL A 68 -6.86 -3.79 5.21
N ILE A 69 -5.61 -3.88 5.70
CA ILE A 69 -4.78 -2.70 5.99
C ILE A 69 -4.56 -1.88 4.73
N ASP A 70 -4.10 -2.51 3.64
CA ASP A 70 -3.86 -1.86 2.35
C ASP A 70 -5.13 -1.20 1.79
N TYR A 71 -6.28 -1.86 1.89
CA TYR A 71 -7.57 -1.29 1.48
C TYR A 71 -7.95 -0.05 2.32
N SER A 72 -7.82 -0.15 3.64
CA SER A 72 -8.20 0.93 4.58
C SER A 72 -7.34 2.18 4.39
N GLN A 73 -6.07 1.99 4.03
CA GLN A 73 -5.15 3.09 3.72
C GLN A 73 -5.45 3.74 2.35
N ARG A 74 -6.08 3.03 1.42
CA ARG A 74 -6.43 3.53 0.09
C ARG A 74 -7.76 4.28 0.05
N ASP A 75 -8.76 3.85 0.83
CA ASP A 75 -10.10 4.45 0.81
C ASP A 75 -10.10 5.94 1.15
N GLY A 76 -9.23 6.40 2.05
CA GLY A 76 -9.11 7.84 2.38
C GLY A 76 -8.34 8.68 1.35
N LEU A 77 -7.64 8.04 0.41
CA LEU A 77 -6.73 8.70 -0.54
C LEU A 77 -7.25 8.67 -1.99
N ALA A 78 -8.14 7.72 -2.31
CA ALA A 78 -8.69 7.55 -3.64
C ALA A 78 -9.65 8.68 -4.04
N ASP A 79 -10.48 9.17 -3.11
CA ASP A 79 -11.46 10.22 -3.39
C ASP A 79 -10.79 11.55 -3.79
N ASP A 80 -9.68 11.89 -3.14
CA ASP A 80 -8.93 13.14 -3.40
C ASP A 80 -8.32 13.15 -4.81
N ILE A 81 -7.76 12.03 -5.25
CA ILE A 81 -7.12 11.95 -6.57
C ILE A 81 -8.15 11.89 -7.70
N GLU A 82 -9.29 11.23 -7.52
CA GLU A 82 -10.34 11.22 -8.54
C GLU A 82 -10.90 12.63 -8.80
N GLN A 83 -11.13 13.40 -7.73
CA GLN A 83 -11.58 14.78 -7.85
C GLN A 83 -10.52 15.69 -8.51
N GLU A 84 -9.25 15.52 -8.16
CA GLU A 84 -8.15 16.24 -8.83
C GLU A 84 -8.07 15.88 -10.32
N LEU A 85 -8.15 14.58 -10.65
CA LEU A 85 -8.12 14.15 -12.03
C LEU A 85 -9.30 14.74 -12.81
N ALA A 86 -10.50 14.79 -12.25
CA ALA A 86 -11.67 15.40 -12.89
C ALA A 86 -11.47 16.89 -13.20
N GLN A 87 -10.74 17.63 -12.36
CA GLN A 87 -10.44 19.05 -12.60
C GLN A 87 -9.52 19.26 -13.81
N LEU A 88 -8.70 18.27 -14.19
CA LEU A 88 -7.83 18.37 -15.37
C LEU A 88 -8.64 18.56 -16.67
N ASP A 89 -9.88 18.07 -16.73
CA ASP A 89 -10.74 18.24 -17.91
C ASP A 89 -11.09 19.72 -18.18
N LEU A 90 -11.01 20.57 -17.15
CA LEU A 90 -11.33 22.00 -17.21
C LEU A 90 -10.13 22.89 -17.57
N LEU A 91 -8.92 22.34 -17.60
CA LEU A 91 -7.69 23.11 -17.82
C LEU A 91 -7.49 23.52 -19.28
N THR A 92 -6.82 24.65 -19.46
CA THR A 92 -6.32 25.13 -20.75
C THR A 92 -5.15 24.27 -21.25
N ASP A 93 -4.83 24.39 -22.54
CA ASP A 93 -3.74 23.60 -23.14
C ASP A 93 -2.38 23.90 -22.48
N SER A 94 -2.10 25.17 -22.13
CA SER A 94 -0.86 25.54 -21.43
C SER A 94 -0.76 24.91 -20.05
N GLU A 95 -1.86 24.87 -19.30
CA GLU A 95 -1.91 24.26 -17.98
C GLU A 95 -1.78 22.74 -18.07
N LEU A 96 -2.40 22.11 -19.07
CA LEU A 96 -2.22 20.68 -19.34
C LEU A 96 -0.78 20.34 -19.73
N TRP A 97 -0.09 21.21 -20.49
CA TRP A 97 1.33 21.01 -20.79
C TRP A 97 2.21 21.09 -19.55
N GLN A 98 1.92 22.00 -18.62
CA GLN A 98 2.61 22.05 -17.33
C GLN A 98 2.33 20.78 -16.51
N ALA A 99 1.06 20.37 -16.40
CA ALA A 99 0.64 19.18 -15.69
C ALA A 99 1.20 17.88 -16.29
N ALA A 100 1.42 17.81 -17.61
CA ALA A 100 2.05 16.66 -18.27
C ALA A 100 3.56 16.53 -17.96
N GLN A 101 4.21 17.66 -17.62
CA GLN A 101 5.66 17.76 -17.42
C GLN A 101 6.10 17.75 -15.95
N ILE A 102 5.18 17.76 -14.99
CA ILE A 102 5.53 17.71 -13.56
C ILE A 102 6.41 16.50 -13.26
N THR A 103 7.39 16.65 -12.37
CA THR A 103 8.27 15.55 -11.95
C THR A 103 8.27 15.45 -10.44
N VAL A 104 8.54 14.24 -9.93
CA VAL A 104 8.85 14.07 -8.52
C VAL A 104 10.22 14.70 -8.24
N SER A 105 10.37 15.38 -7.11
CA SER A 105 11.65 15.99 -6.72
C SER A 105 12.75 14.93 -6.62
N ARG A 106 13.99 15.34 -6.93
CA ARG A 106 15.15 14.45 -6.86
C ARG A 106 15.32 13.83 -5.47
N GLU A 107 15.17 14.64 -4.42
CA GLU A 107 15.24 14.21 -3.02
C GLU A 107 14.25 13.08 -2.70
N LYS A 108 13.00 13.17 -3.18
CA LYS A 108 12.00 12.12 -2.98
C LYS A 108 12.32 10.84 -3.75
N ASN A 109 12.95 10.94 -4.92
CA ASN A 109 13.45 9.77 -5.67
C ASN A 109 14.60 9.08 -4.93
N GLU A 110 15.57 9.84 -4.45
CA GLU A 110 16.71 9.32 -3.68
C GLU A 110 16.22 8.65 -2.40
N PHE A 111 15.31 9.28 -1.65
CA PHE A 111 14.77 8.70 -0.43
C PHE A 111 13.94 7.43 -0.67
N MET A 112 13.12 7.37 -1.73
CA MET A 112 12.43 6.14 -2.10
C MET A 112 13.43 5.02 -2.44
N GLN A 113 14.51 5.35 -3.14
CA GLN A 113 15.53 4.38 -3.51
C GLN A 113 16.23 3.81 -2.27
N GLU A 114 16.58 4.66 -1.30
CA GLU A 114 17.16 4.23 -0.02
C GLU A 114 16.25 3.27 0.74
N LEU A 115 14.93 3.57 0.80
CA LEU A 115 13.95 2.69 1.43
C LEU A 115 13.82 1.35 0.71
N VAL A 116 13.79 1.33 -0.62
CA VAL A 116 13.75 0.08 -1.40
C VAL A 116 15.00 -0.75 -1.17
N GLU A 117 16.18 -0.13 -1.15
CA GLU A 117 17.44 -0.82 -0.87
C GLU A 117 17.48 -1.37 0.55
N LYS A 118 17.01 -0.61 1.54
CA LYS A 118 16.92 -1.07 2.92
C LYS A 118 15.94 -2.24 3.06
N GLN A 119 14.77 -2.16 2.43
CA GLN A 119 13.78 -3.22 2.46
C GLN A 119 14.35 -4.56 1.96
N GLN A 120 15.21 -4.53 0.95
CA GLN A 120 15.86 -5.73 0.41
C GLN A 120 16.95 -6.32 1.33
N ARG A 121 17.66 -5.46 2.08
CA ARG A 121 18.74 -5.90 2.98
C ARG A 121 18.23 -6.38 4.33
N ASP A 122 17.45 -5.53 4.99
CA ASP A 122 17.18 -5.63 6.43
C ASP A 122 15.68 -5.63 6.76
N GLY A 123 14.83 -5.35 5.76
CA GLY A 123 13.42 -5.01 5.98
C GLY A 123 13.23 -3.55 6.43
N LEU A 124 11.98 -3.11 6.47
CA LEU A 124 11.61 -1.76 6.92
C LEU A 124 10.96 -1.83 8.30
N THR A 125 11.24 -0.82 9.14
CA THR A 125 10.48 -0.59 10.36
C THR A 125 9.04 -0.15 10.01
N GLU A 126 8.15 -0.14 11.01
CA GLU A 126 6.78 0.34 10.80
C GLU A 126 6.75 1.80 10.31
N GLU A 127 7.56 2.67 10.91
CA GLU A 127 7.70 4.08 10.53
C GLU A 127 8.20 4.23 9.08
N GLU A 128 9.16 3.41 8.68
CA GLU A 128 9.71 3.42 7.32
C GLU A 128 8.73 2.85 6.30
N ASN A 129 7.93 1.85 6.67
CA ASN A 129 6.85 1.36 5.83
C ASN A 129 5.81 2.46 5.59
N GLN A 130 5.45 3.23 6.62
CA GLN A 130 4.55 4.37 6.48
C GLN A 130 5.15 5.45 5.57
N GLN A 131 6.43 5.76 5.71
CA GLN A 131 7.14 6.68 4.82
C GLN A 131 7.14 6.17 3.37
N ALA A 132 7.45 4.89 3.15
CA ALA A 132 7.43 4.28 1.82
C ALA A 132 6.04 4.34 1.18
N GLN A 133 4.98 4.11 1.96
CA GLN A 133 3.58 4.22 1.50
C GLN A 133 3.24 5.67 1.10
N LEU A 134 3.59 6.66 1.93
CA LEU A 134 3.36 8.07 1.63
C LEU A 134 4.12 8.52 0.37
N LEU A 135 5.37 8.11 0.21
CA LEU A 135 6.14 8.40 -1.00
C LEU A 135 5.50 7.71 -2.21
N SER A 136 5.15 6.42 -2.11
CA SER A 136 4.51 5.68 -3.21
C SER A 136 3.22 6.37 -3.67
N HIS A 137 2.41 6.85 -2.71
CA HIS A 137 1.22 7.62 -3.00
C HIS A 137 1.53 8.92 -3.77
N SER A 138 2.52 9.70 -3.31
CA SER A 138 2.95 10.93 -3.99
C SER A 138 3.42 10.66 -5.43
N PHE A 139 4.11 9.55 -5.67
CA PHE A 139 4.59 9.16 -7.01
C PHE A 139 3.43 8.78 -7.92
N ASN A 140 2.52 7.93 -7.43
CA ASN A 140 1.35 7.48 -8.18
C ASN A 140 0.48 8.67 -8.60
N ARG A 141 0.24 9.61 -7.67
CA ARG A 141 -0.47 10.87 -7.96
C ARG A 141 0.18 11.65 -9.10
N VAL A 142 1.49 11.88 -9.03
CA VAL A 142 2.23 12.58 -10.10
C VAL A 142 2.11 11.84 -11.43
N MET A 143 2.28 10.52 -11.46
CA MET A 143 2.14 9.74 -12.69
C MET A 143 0.72 9.81 -13.30
N LEU A 144 -0.31 9.73 -12.47
CA LEU A 144 -1.70 9.79 -12.93
C LEU A 144 -2.05 11.17 -13.52
N VAL A 145 -1.65 12.25 -12.84
CA VAL A 145 -1.86 13.62 -13.34
C VAL A 145 -1.16 13.82 -14.67
N ARG A 146 0.10 13.38 -14.80
CA ARG A 146 0.85 13.45 -16.06
C ARG A 146 0.18 12.67 -17.18
N ALA A 147 -0.20 11.42 -16.90
CA ALA A 147 -0.80 10.53 -17.89
C ALA A 147 -2.14 11.07 -18.39
N LYS A 148 -3.02 11.52 -17.49
CA LYS A 148 -4.31 12.12 -17.88
C LYS A 148 -4.11 13.41 -18.67
N SER A 149 -3.19 14.27 -18.24
CA SER A 149 -2.90 15.52 -18.95
C SER A 149 -2.38 15.28 -20.37
N ALA A 150 -1.46 14.34 -20.54
CA ALA A 150 -0.98 13.92 -21.86
C ALA A 150 -2.11 13.32 -22.72
N ALA A 151 -2.97 12.48 -22.14
CA ALA A 151 -4.12 11.92 -22.84
C ALA A 151 -5.11 13.01 -23.32
N LEU A 152 -5.35 14.04 -22.51
CA LEU A 152 -6.19 15.19 -22.89
C LEU A 152 -5.56 16.02 -24.00
N LEU A 153 -4.26 16.30 -23.93
CA LEU A 153 -3.52 16.99 -25.00
C LEU A 153 -3.60 16.21 -26.32
N LYS A 154 -3.38 14.89 -26.27
CA LYS A 154 -3.53 14.03 -27.46
C LYS A 154 -4.95 14.07 -28.03
N LYS A 155 -5.97 14.06 -27.17
CA LYS A 155 -7.39 14.19 -27.58
C LYS A 155 -7.69 15.53 -28.25
N ARG A 156 -6.97 16.60 -27.87
CA ARG A 156 -7.07 17.94 -28.47
C ARG A 156 -6.22 18.11 -29.74
N GLY A 157 -5.49 17.07 -30.16
CA GLY A 157 -4.72 17.05 -31.41
C GLY A 157 -3.25 17.47 -31.27
N PHE A 158 -2.72 17.59 -30.05
CA PHE A 158 -1.31 17.86 -29.82
C PHE A 158 -0.47 16.58 -29.94
N ASP A 159 0.74 16.70 -30.50
CA ASP A 159 1.74 15.64 -30.45
C ASP A 159 2.42 15.64 -29.07
N ILE A 160 2.21 14.56 -28.33
CA ILE A 160 2.73 14.36 -26.97
C ILE A 160 3.97 13.44 -26.96
N SER A 161 4.53 13.14 -28.13
CA SER A 161 5.79 12.42 -28.22
C SER A 161 6.86 13.21 -27.46
N PRO A 162 7.67 12.57 -26.60
CA PRO A 162 8.81 13.23 -26.00
C PRO A 162 9.62 13.87 -27.12
N PRO A 163 10.09 15.12 -26.99
CA PRO A 163 11.05 15.65 -27.95
C PRO A 163 12.22 14.66 -27.96
N GLU A 164 12.43 14.02 -29.12
CA GLU A 164 13.49 13.06 -29.35
C GLU A 164 14.78 13.68 -28.81
N THR A 165 15.31 13.09 -27.73
CA THR A 165 16.52 13.59 -27.09
C THR A 165 17.63 13.53 -28.11
N ALA A 166 17.93 14.67 -28.73
CA ALA A 166 19.07 14.85 -29.60
C ALA A 166 20.34 14.61 -28.76
N LYS A 167 20.89 13.41 -28.95
CA LYS A 167 22.28 12.97 -28.82
C LYS A 167 23.21 13.74 -27.88
#